data_AF-A0A497M805-F1
#
_entry.id   AF-A0A497M805-F1
#
_cell.length_a   1.000
_cell.length_b   1.000
_cell.length_c   1.000
_cell.angle_alpha   90.00
_cell.angle_beta   90.00
_cell.angle_gamma   90.00
#
_symmetry.space_group_name_H-M   'P 1'
#
loop_
_entity.id
_entity.type
_entity.pdbx_description
1 polymer ?
#
loop_
_entity_poly.entity_id
_entity_poly.type
_entity_poly.pdbx_seq_one_letter_code
_entity_poly.pdbx_strand_id
1 'polypeptide(L)'
;LEVDVQVNVGDKPRAGIFYLSVTGTSAEQGDDGNTGRGNRANGLITPCRQMSLEATAGKNPVTHVGKIYNVLARLAAERIYREVKGVREVYVKILSQIGKPINRPLMVSVQVLPEKGYSLTNVRADVRSIVVEEVANVSRLTNLILKGGTELF
;
A
#
# COMPACT_ATOMS: atom_id res chain seq x y z
N LEU A 1 15.46 -7.18 19.07
CA LEU A 1 16.28 -7.81 18.02
C LEU A 1 17.45 -6.88 17.77
N GLU A 2 18.66 -7.41 17.71
CA GLU A 2 19.83 -6.67 17.26
C GLU A 2 19.70 -6.42 15.74
N VAL A 3 20.11 -5.25 15.28
CA VAL A 3 20.02 -4.86 13.87
C VAL A 3 21.41 -4.97 13.26
N ASP A 4 21.59 -5.92 12.33
CA ASP A 4 22.79 -6.04 11.50
C ASP A 4 22.55 -5.34 10.15
N VAL A 5 23.51 -4.51 9.72
CA VAL A 5 23.42 -3.73 8.48
C VAL A 5 24.53 -4.15 7.53
N GLN A 6 24.14 -4.67 6.37
CA GLN A 6 25.04 -5.14 5.34
C GLN A 6 24.88 -4.30 4.07
N VAL A 7 26.01 -3.91 3.45
CA VAL A 7 26.03 -3.04 2.27
C VAL A 7 26.82 -3.75 1.16
N ASN A 8 26.27 -3.79 -0.05
CA ASN A 8 26.90 -4.35 -1.25
C ASN A 8 27.57 -5.72 -1.02
N VAL A 9 26.83 -6.67 -0.43
CA VAL A 9 27.34 -8.01 -0.08
C VAL A 9 27.88 -8.84 -1.26
N GLY A 10 27.61 -8.39 -2.51
CA GLY A 10 28.14 -8.99 -3.73
C GLY A 10 29.57 -8.57 -4.09
N ASP A 11 30.11 -7.53 -3.45
CA ASP A 11 31.46 -7.02 -3.73
C ASP A 11 32.54 -8.07 -3.41
N LYS A 12 33.53 -8.21 -4.30
CA LYS A 12 34.71 -9.08 -4.11
C LYS A 12 36.00 -8.28 -4.36
N PRO A 13 36.50 -7.53 -3.35
CA PRO A 13 37.62 -6.61 -3.53
C PRO A 13 38.92 -7.27 -4.05
N ARG A 14 39.21 -8.51 -3.63
CA ARG A 14 40.38 -9.26 -4.11
C ARG A 14 40.33 -9.60 -5.60
N ALA A 15 39.14 -9.63 -6.18
CA ALA A 15 38.91 -9.86 -7.61
C ALA A 15 38.65 -8.55 -8.38
N GLY A 16 38.71 -7.38 -7.72
CA GLY A 16 38.38 -6.09 -8.32
C GLY A 16 36.90 -5.91 -8.68
N ILE A 17 35.99 -6.70 -8.07
CA ILE A 17 34.55 -6.63 -8.35
C ILE A 17 33.90 -5.74 -7.30
N PHE A 18 33.29 -4.64 -7.75
CA PHE A 18 32.58 -3.66 -6.94
C PHE A 18 31.30 -3.22 -7.63
N TYR A 19 30.26 -2.87 -6.88
CA TYR A 19 29.03 -2.30 -7.44
C TYR A 19 29.21 -0.82 -7.85
N LEU A 20 29.91 -0.61 -8.96
CA LEU A 20 30.09 0.69 -9.59
C LEU A 20 29.22 0.81 -10.85
N SER A 21 28.68 2.00 -11.08
CA SER A 21 27.92 2.36 -12.30
C SER A 21 28.29 3.77 -12.76
N VAL A 22 28.11 4.04 -14.04
CA VAL A 22 28.35 5.37 -14.65
C VAL A 22 27.19 6.31 -14.35
N THR A 23 25.95 5.80 -14.43
CA THR A 23 24.71 6.58 -14.34
C THR A 23 24.00 6.49 -12.99
N GLY A 24 24.42 5.59 -12.10
CA GLY A 24 23.77 5.37 -10.81
C GLY A 24 22.63 4.34 -10.82
N THR A 25 22.43 3.59 -11.91
CA THR A 25 21.44 2.51 -12.01
C THR A 25 22.04 1.26 -12.67
N SER A 26 21.69 0.06 -12.19
CA SER A 26 22.15 -1.19 -12.82
C SER A 26 21.51 -1.46 -14.19
N ALA A 27 20.46 -0.71 -14.54
CA ALA A 27 19.84 -0.80 -15.86
C ALA A 27 20.82 -0.53 -17.02
N GLU A 28 21.92 0.19 -16.76
CA GLU A 28 22.95 0.41 -17.77
C GLU A 28 23.79 -0.85 -18.08
N GLN A 29 23.73 -1.88 -17.23
CA GLN A 29 24.55 -3.11 -17.30
C GLN A 29 23.72 -4.37 -17.58
N GLY A 30 22.51 -4.20 -18.15
CA GLY A 30 21.68 -5.32 -18.62
C GLY A 30 20.55 -5.75 -17.69
N ASP A 31 20.33 -5.04 -16.57
CA ASP A 31 19.14 -5.26 -15.74
C ASP A 31 17.89 -4.62 -16.35
N ASP A 32 16.81 -5.39 -16.47
CA ASP A 32 15.52 -4.91 -16.99
C ASP A 32 14.48 -4.64 -15.88
N GLY A 33 13.64 -3.63 -16.11
CA GLY A 33 12.56 -3.24 -15.19
C GLY A 33 11.18 -3.30 -15.84
N ASN A 34 10.17 -3.76 -15.10
CA ASN A 34 8.78 -3.80 -15.55
C ASN A 34 7.80 -3.30 -14.48
N THR A 35 6.77 -2.57 -14.90
CA THR A 35 5.71 -2.06 -14.03
C THR A 35 5.06 -3.18 -13.22
N GLY A 36 4.89 -2.97 -11.92
CA GLY A 36 4.25 -3.94 -11.03
C GLY A 36 5.17 -5.03 -10.46
N ARG A 37 6.47 -5.00 -10.77
CA ARG A 37 7.46 -5.99 -10.28
C ARG A 37 8.22 -5.59 -9.02
N GLY A 38 7.93 -4.43 -8.44
CA GLY A 38 8.56 -3.93 -7.21
C GLY A 38 7.60 -3.86 -6.02
N ASN A 39 7.68 -2.76 -5.30
CA ASN A 39 6.87 -2.45 -4.13
C ASN A 39 5.37 -2.38 -4.42
N ARG A 40 4.57 -2.47 -3.34
CA ARG A 40 3.12 -2.23 -3.36
C ARG A 40 2.82 -0.75 -3.08
N ALA A 41 1.53 -0.37 -3.07
CA ALA A 41 1.08 1.01 -2.86
C ALA A 41 1.47 1.66 -1.51
N ASN A 42 2.14 0.92 -0.64
CA ASN A 42 2.71 1.40 0.63
C ASN A 42 4.24 1.52 0.61
N GLY A 43 4.89 1.35 -0.55
CA GLY A 43 6.36 1.43 -0.68
C GLY A 43 7.13 0.19 -0.25
N LEU A 44 6.45 -0.93 0.05
CA LEU A 44 7.11 -2.14 0.55
C LEU A 44 6.67 -3.41 -0.17
N ILE A 45 7.51 -4.45 -0.09
CA ILE A 45 7.15 -5.84 -0.38
C ILE A 45 7.08 -6.57 0.96
N THR A 46 5.88 -7.00 1.37
CA THR A 46 5.62 -7.49 2.72
C THR A 46 5.08 -8.94 2.69
N PRO A 47 5.95 -9.96 2.58
CA PRO A 47 5.50 -11.34 2.42
C PRO A 47 4.65 -11.87 3.59
N CYS A 48 4.82 -11.29 4.79
CA CYS A 48 4.03 -11.62 5.98
C CYS A 48 2.73 -10.80 6.10
N ARG A 49 2.38 -9.97 5.11
CA ARG A 49 1.16 -9.16 5.07
C ARG A 49 0.35 -9.49 3.83
N GLN A 50 -0.94 -9.14 3.87
CA GLN A 50 -1.85 -9.34 2.76
C GLN A 50 -1.59 -8.26 1.70
N MET A 51 -1.42 -8.64 0.43
CA MET A 51 -1.10 -7.72 -0.66
C MET A 51 -2.04 -7.91 -1.85
N SER A 52 -2.31 -6.82 -2.56
CA SER A 52 -2.88 -6.88 -3.92
C SER A 52 -1.76 -7.04 -4.95
N LEU A 53 -2.00 -7.85 -5.98
CA LEU A 53 -1.09 -7.99 -7.12
C LEU A 53 -1.25 -6.88 -8.16
N GLU A 54 -2.31 -6.06 -8.05
CA GLU A 54 -2.56 -4.95 -8.96
C GLU A 54 -1.41 -3.93 -8.96
N ALA A 55 -0.91 -3.63 -10.16
CA ALA A 55 0.02 -2.54 -10.36
C ALA A 55 -0.74 -1.21 -10.36
N THR A 56 -0.29 -0.26 -9.53
CA THR A 56 -0.88 1.07 -9.36
C THR A 56 -0.28 2.10 -10.32
N ALA A 57 1.01 2.00 -10.61
CA ALA A 57 1.75 2.89 -11.50
C ALA A 57 1.19 2.83 -12.94
N GLY A 58 1.11 3.99 -13.60
CA GLY A 58 0.60 4.14 -14.97
C GLY A 58 -0.92 4.03 -15.13
N LYS A 59 -1.67 3.50 -14.15
CA LYS A 59 -3.14 3.36 -14.25
C LYS A 59 -3.87 4.70 -14.07
N ASN A 60 -5.02 4.85 -14.73
CA ASN A 60 -5.86 6.05 -14.66
C ASN A 60 -6.40 6.27 -13.22
N PRO A 61 -6.14 7.43 -12.59
CA PRO A 61 -6.55 7.69 -11.20
C PRO A 61 -8.05 7.98 -11.02
N VAL A 62 -8.83 8.10 -12.10
CA VAL A 62 -10.27 8.38 -12.07
C VAL A 62 -11.09 7.08 -12.11
N THR A 63 -10.69 6.12 -12.96
CA THR A 63 -11.53 4.96 -13.28
C THR A 63 -10.93 3.61 -12.87
N HIS A 64 -9.60 3.52 -12.73
CA HIS A 64 -8.97 2.23 -12.49
C HIS A 64 -9.03 1.85 -11.00
N VAL A 65 -10.03 1.04 -10.65
CA VAL A 65 -10.29 0.58 -9.27
C VAL A 65 -9.07 -0.05 -8.60
N GLY A 66 -8.23 -0.81 -9.33
CA GLY A 66 -7.01 -1.39 -8.76
C GLY A 66 -6.04 -0.35 -8.19
N LYS A 67 -5.95 0.84 -8.78
CA LYS A 67 -5.12 1.94 -8.26
C LYS A 67 -5.81 2.63 -7.10
N ILE A 68 -7.05 3.04 -7.33
CA ILE A 68 -7.85 3.84 -6.41
C ILE A 68 -8.07 3.07 -5.09
N TYR A 69 -8.42 1.79 -5.16
CA TYR A 69 -8.72 0.99 -3.99
C TYR A 69 -7.48 0.58 -3.20
N ASN A 70 -6.31 0.42 -3.82
CA ASN A 70 -5.07 0.22 -3.06
C ASN A 70 -4.73 1.48 -2.24
N VAL A 71 -4.87 2.68 -2.83
CA VAL A 71 -4.66 3.95 -2.10
C VAL A 71 -5.74 4.13 -1.02
N LEU A 72 -7.01 3.92 -1.36
CA LEU A 72 -8.13 4.04 -0.42
C LEU A 72 -8.00 3.09 0.77
N ALA A 73 -7.67 1.83 0.52
CA ALA A 73 -7.49 0.83 1.57
C ALA A 73 -6.34 1.21 2.53
N ARG A 74 -5.21 1.69 1.98
CA ARG A 74 -4.10 2.18 2.78
C ARG A 74 -4.50 3.37 3.64
N LEU A 75 -5.11 4.41 3.05
CA LEU A 75 -5.51 5.62 3.78
C LEU A 75 -6.57 5.31 4.85
N ALA A 76 -7.54 4.45 4.55
CA ALA A 76 -8.54 4.00 5.52
C ALA A 76 -7.88 3.24 6.68
N ALA A 77 -6.94 2.32 6.39
CA ALA A 77 -6.21 1.58 7.42
C ALA A 77 -5.38 2.52 8.32
N GLU A 78 -4.63 3.46 7.71
CA GLU A 78 -3.84 4.47 8.44
C GLU A 78 -4.73 5.38 9.30
N ARG A 79 -5.91 5.75 8.80
CA ARG A 79 -6.85 6.60 9.54
C ARG A 79 -7.49 5.84 10.71
N ILE A 80 -7.95 4.60 10.47
CA ILE A 80 -8.46 3.72 11.54
C ILE A 80 -7.42 3.54 12.64
N TYR A 81 -6.18 3.21 12.27
CA TYR A 81 -5.10 3.00 13.23
C TYR A 81 -4.80 4.24 14.08
N ARG A 82 -4.89 5.45 13.49
CA ARG A 82 -4.62 6.71 14.20
C ARG A 82 -5.78 7.19 15.07
N GLU A 83 -7.02 7.03 14.60
CA GLU A 83 -8.20 7.65 15.24
C GLU A 83 -8.91 6.70 16.21
N VAL A 84 -8.84 5.38 16.00
CA VAL A 84 -9.58 4.40 16.80
C VAL A 84 -8.67 3.78 17.86
N LYS A 85 -8.98 4.04 19.13
CA LYS A 85 -8.23 3.49 20.28
C LYS A 85 -8.38 1.98 20.36
N GLY A 86 -7.32 1.29 20.80
CA GLY A 86 -7.34 -0.15 21.04
C GLY A 86 -7.19 -1.00 19.78
N VAL A 87 -6.70 -0.44 18.68
CA VAL A 87 -6.37 -1.16 17.44
C VAL A 87 -4.87 -1.45 17.42
N ARG A 88 -4.50 -2.73 17.51
CA ARG A 88 -3.10 -3.18 17.37
C ARG A 88 -2.70 -3.34 15.90
N GLU A 89 -3.57 -3.94 15.10
CA GLU A 89 -3.40 -4.03 13.64
C GLU A 89 -4.74 -3.87 12.94
N VAL A 90 -4.72 -3.34 11.72
CA VAL A 90 -5.90 -3.22 10.86
C VAL A 90 -5.52 -3.55 9.42
N TYR A 91 -6.39 -4.30 8.75
CA TYR A 91 -6.25 -4.69 7.36
C TYR A 91 -7.53 -4.33 6.62
N VAL A 92 -7.42 -3.61 5.52
CA VAL A 92 -8.56 -3.18 4.70
C VAL A 92 -8.44 -3.80 3.32
N LYS A 93 -9.51 -4.46 2.86
CA LYS A 93 -9.67 -4.97 1.49
C LYS A 93 -10.91 -4.37 0.88
N ILE A 94 -10.80 -3.92 -0.37
CA ILE A 94 -11.92 -3.33 -1.10
C ILE A 94 -12.03 -4.06 -2.43
N LEU A 95 -13.20 -4.66 -2.68
CA LEU A 95 -13.48 -5.41 -3.89
C LEU A 95 -14.47 -4.63 -4.75
N SER A 96 -14.11 -4.36 -6.01
CA SER A 96 -15.00 -3.76 -7.00
C SER A 96 -15.89 -4.79 -7.67
N GLN A 97 -16.97 -4.32 -8.29
CA GLN A 97 -17.71 -5.06 -9.30
C GLN A 97 -17.73 -4.23 -10.58
N ILE A 98 -17.44 -4.85 -11.72
CA ILE A 98 -17.46 -4.17 -13.03
C ILE A 98 -18.85 -3.55 -13.25
N GLY A 99 -18.88 -2.30 -13.74
CA GLY A 99 -20.11 -1.54 -13.99
C GLY A 99 -20.73 -0.87 -12.76
N LYS A 100 -20.14 -1.02 -11.56
CA LYS A 100 -20.57 -0.27 -10.36
C LYS A 100 -19.74 0.99 -10.17
N PRO A 101 -20.34 2.08 -9.64
CA PRO A 101 -19.58 3.27 -9.25
C PRO A 101 -18.44 2.95 -8.27
N ILE A 102 -17.33 3.68 -8.37
CA ILE A 102 -16.14 3.48 -7.51
C ILE A 102 -16.40 3.78 -6.02
N ASN A 103 -17.45 4.53 -5.69
CA ASN A 103 -17.89 4.76 -4.30
C ASN A 103 -18.92 3.72 -3.83
N ARG A 104 -19.17 2.67 -4.61
CA ARG A 104 -20.05 1.54 -4.28
C ARG A 104 -19.32 0.22 -4.53
N PRO A 105 -18.26 -0.08 -3.75
CA PRO A 105 -17.59 -1.36 -3.83
C PRO A 105 -18.56 -2.50 -3.54
N LEU A 106 -18.31 -3.67 -4.12
CA LEU A 106 -19.05 -4.90 -3.84
C LEU A 106 -18.90 -5.30 -2.37
N MET A 107 -17.70 -5.08 -1.83
CA MET A 107 -17.36 -5.41 -0.45
C MET A 107 -16.22 -4.53 0.04
N VAL A 108 -16.33 -4.11 1.30
CA VAL A 108 -15.20 -3.59 2.09
C VAL A 108 -15.05 -4.51 3.31
N SER A 109 -13.91 -5.20 3.40
CA SER A 109 -13.57 -6.04 4.56
C SER A 109 -12.52 -5.33 5.39
N VAL A 110 -12.83 -5.11 6.67
CA VAL A 110 -11.88 -4.63 7.65
C VAL A 110 -11.63 -5.71 8.68
N GLN A 111 -10.39 -6.14 8.81
CA GLN A 111 -9.94 -7.08 9.83
C GLN A 111 -9.18 -6.28 10.88
N VAL A 112 -9.58 -6.39 12.14
CA VAL A 112 -8.96 -5.66 13.25
C VAL A 112 -8.42 -6.65 14.25
N LEU A 113 -7.17 -6.45 14.65
CA LEU A 113 -6.56 -7.10 15.78
C LEU A 113 -6.59 -6.12 16.95
N PRO A 114 -7.45 -6.31 17.96
CA PRO A 114 -7.53 -5.39 19.08
C PRO A 114 -6.30 -5.50 19.99
N GLU A 115 -6.02 -4.42 20.72
CA GLU A 115 -5.12 -4.44 21.87
C GLU A 115 -5.73 -5.21 23.05
N LYS A 116 -4.90 -5.58 24.03
CA LYS A 116 -5.37 -6.26 25.24
C LYS A 116 -6.37 -5.37 25.99
N GLY A 117 -7.54 -5.91 26.30
CA GLY A 117 -8.62 -5.18 26.97
C GLY A 117 -9.64 -4.53 26.03
N TYR A 118 -9.40 -4.57 24.71
CA TYR A 118 -10.35 -4.15 23.70
C TYR A 118 -10.98 -5.35 22.98
N SER A 119 -12.20 -5.17 22.49
CA SER A 119 -12.92 -6.12 21.66
C SER A 119 -13.38 -5.47 20.36
N LEU A 120 -13.74 -6.28 19.37
CA LEU A 120 -14.29 -5.78 18.11
C LEU A 120 -15.54 -4.92 18.32
N THR A 121 -16.37 -5.26 19.31
CA THR A 121 -17.58 -4.50 19.65
C THR A 121 -17.25 -3.07 20.07
N ASN A 122 -16.11 -2.85 20.73
CA ASN A 122 -15.69 -1.52 21.17
C ASN A 122 -15.33 -0.59 19.99
N VAL A 123 -14.75 -1.13 18.93
CA VAL A 123 -14.17 -0.34 17.82
C VAL A 123 -15.04 -0.32 16.56
N ARG A 124 -16.03 -1.22 16.45
CA ARG A 124 -16.78 -1.46 15.22
C ARG A 124 -17.49 -0.22 14.67
N ALA A 125 -18.09 0.59 15.54
CA ALA A 125 -18.83 1.77 15.11
C ALA A 125 -17.91 2.82 14.50
N ASP A 126 -16.79 3.12 15.16
CA ASP A 126 -15.81 4.11 14.72
C ASP A 126 -15.13 3.68 13.42
N VAL A 127 -14.68 2.41 13.36
CA VAL A 127 -14.11 1.82 12.14
C VAL A 127 -15.08 1.91 10.97
N ARG A 128 -16.36 1.57 11.20
CA ARG A 128 -17.38 1.65 10.15
C ARG A 128 -17.59 3.08 9.68
N SER A 129 -17.63 4.04 10.60
CA SER A 129 -17.83 5.46 10.28
C SER A 129 -16.70 5.97 9.38
N ILE A 130 -15.45 5.72 9.75
CA ILE A 130 -14.27 6.09 8.95
C ILE A 130 -14.34 5.46 7.56
N VAL A 131 -14.62 4.16 7.45
CA VAL A 131 -14.67 3.48 6.14
C VAL A 131 -15.77 4.04 5.25
N VAL A 132 -16.96 4.31 5.81
CA VAL A 132 -18.07 4.89 5.05
C VAL A 132 -17.69 6.26 4.52
N GLU A 133 -17.06 7.09 5.35
CA GLU A 133 -16.59 8.42 4.96
C GLU A 133 -15.51 8.36 3.87
N GLU A 134 -14.52 7.49 4.03
CA GLU A 134 -13.43 7.29 3.07
C GLU A 134 -13.95 6.83 1.70
N VAL A 135 -14.88 5.87 1.69
CA VAL A 135 -15.51 5.37 0.45
C VAL A 135 -16.39 6.44 -0.19
N ALA A 136 -17.16 7.19 0.59
CA ALA A 136 -18.00 8.27 0.09
C ALA A 136 -17.16 9.37 -0.60
N ASN A 137 -15.98 9.66 -0.05
CA ASN A 137 -15.07 10.69 -0.52
C ASN A 137 -14.00 10.19 -1.49
N VAL A 138 -14.11 8.97 -2.03
CA VAL A 138 -13.08 8.35 -2.89
C VAL A 138 -12.65 9.22 -4.08
N SER A 139 -13.54 10.05 -4.63
CA SER A 139 -13.24 10.96 -5.75
C SER A 139 -12.11 11.95 -5.45
N ARG A 140 -11.87 12.27 -4.16
CA ARG A 140 -10.75 13.14 -3.74
C ARG A 140 -9.38 12.54 -4.10
N LEU A 141 -9.29 11.20 -4.20
CA LEU A 141 -8.04 10.50 -4.47
C LEU A 141 -7.47 10.83 -5.86
N THR A 142 -8.33 11.15 -6.83
CA THR A 142 -7.87 11.63 -8.14
C THR A 142 -6.93 12.83 -7.99
N ASN A 143 -7.39 13.88 -7.30
CA ASN A 143 -6.60 15.09 -7.10
C ASN A 143 -5.36 14.84 -6.23
N LEU A 144 -5.48 13.97 -5.23
CA LEU A 144 -4.34 13.60 -4.38
C LEU A 144 -3.23 12.92 -5.20
N ILE A 145 -3.61 11.98 -6.09
CA ILE A 145 -2.68 11.25 -6.95
C ILE A 145 -2.08 12.19 -8.01
N LEU A 146 -2.88 13.05 -8.64
CA LEU A 146 -2.40 14.01 -9.65
C LEU A 146 -1.37 15.00 -9.09
N LYS A 147 -1.48 15.35 -7.81
CA LYS A 147 -0.51 16.21 -7.11
C LYS A 147 0.70 15.47 -6.56
N GLY A 148 0.79 14.14 -6.76
CA GLY A 148 1.85 13.31 -6.16
C GLY A 148 1.78 13.27 -4.63
N GLY A 149 0.63 13.57 -4.02
CA GLY A 149 0.47 13.67 -2.57
C GLY A 149 0.29 12.32 -1.87
N THR A 150 0.57 11.20 -2.54
CA THR A 150 0.41 9.88 -1.97
C THR A 150 1.31 8.85 -2.65
N GLU A 151 1.81 7.91 -1.84
CA GLU A 151 2.67 6.81 -2.31
C GLU A 151 1.90 5.83 -3.20
N LEU A 152 2.56 5.34 -4.25
CA LEU A 152 1.99 4.36 -5.19
C LEU A 152 2.84 3.11 -5.35
N PHE A 153 4.12 3.14 -5.01
CA PHE A 153 5.08 2.03 -5.05
C PHE A 153 6.24 2.37 -4.11
#